data_AF-A0AAD5XBS5-F1
#
_entry.id   AF-A0AAD5XBS5-F1
#
_cell.length_a   1.000
_cell.length_b   1.000
_cell.length_c   1.000
_cell.angle_alpha   90.00
_cell.angle_beta   90.00
_cell.angle_gamma   90.00
#
_symmetry.space_group_name_H-M   'P 1'
#
loop_
_entity.id
_entity.type
_entity.pdbx_description
1 polymer ?
#
loop_
_entity_poly.entity_id
_entity_poly.type
_entity_poly.pdbx_seq_one_letter_code
_entity_poly.pdbx_strand_id
1 'polypeptide(L)'
;MIPVLTVRETLLCSAQMRLPVSWSNKDKVDHVDAAIAALGLESVRHSRIGNILERGISGGQRKRVNIGIELAAATLSVFLGEPTSGLDAVFPII
;
A
#
# COMPACT_ATOMS: atom_id res chain seq x y z
N MET A 1 -2.71 -10.74 -7.54
CA MET A 1 -2.44 -9.43 -8.17
C MET A 1 -3.19 -9.37 -9.50
N ILE A 2 -3.93 -8.29 -9.78
CA ILE A 2 -4.77 -8.19 -10.98
C ILE A 2 -3.92 -7.63 -12.15
N PRO A 3 -3.74 -8.35 -13.27
CA PRO A 3 -2.79 -7.96 -14.33
C PRO A 3 -3.11 -6.63 -15.03
N VAL A 4 -4.41 -6.32 -15.14
CA VAL A 4 -4.91 -5.16 -15.88
C VAL A 4 -4.80 -3.86 -15.09
N LEU A 5 -4.62 -3.95 -13.76
CA LEU A 5 -4.45 -2.80 -12.89
C LEU A 5 -3.01 -2.30 -12.96
N THR A 6 -2.87 -1.00 -12.68
CA THR A 6 -1.58 -0.38 -12.44
C THR A 6 -1.03 -0.77 -11.07
N VAL A 7 0.27 -0.52 -10.86
CA VAL A 7 0.92 -0.67 -9.55
C VAL A 7 0.16 0.11 -8.49
N ARG A 8 -0.15 1.40 -8.74
CA ARG A 8 -0.83 2.25 -7.77
C ARG A 8 -2.25 1.76 -7.45
N GLU A 9 -3.03 1.40 -8.47
CA GLU A 9 -4.40 0.88 -8.26
C GLU A 9 -4.39 -0.43 -7.48
N THR A 10 -3.41 -1.30 -7.72
CA THR A 10 -3.26 -2.55 -6.99
C THR A 10 -3.04 -2.30 -5.50
N LEU A 11 -2.12 -1.40 -5.15
CA LEU A 11 -1.85 -1.05 -3.75
C LEU A 11 -3.04 -0.32 -3.11
N LEU A 12 -3.67 0.61 -3.85
CA LEU A 12 -4.81 1.37 -3.36
C LEU A 12 -6.03 0.48 -3.09
N CYS A 13 -6.31 -0.48 -3.95
CA CYS A 13 -7.36 -1.48 -3.74
C CYS A 13 -7.09 -2.28 -2.45
N SER A 14 -5.83 -2.68 -2.24
CA SER A 14 -5.43 -3.37 -1.01
C SER A 14 -5.64 -2.52 0.23
N ALA A 15 -5.21 -1.26 0.20
CA ALA A 15 -5.39 -0.29 1.27
C ALA A 15 -6.87 -0.02 1.57
N GLN A 16 -7.71 0.15 0.54
CA GLN A 16 -9.15 0.40 0.71
C GLN A 16 -9.87 -0.75 1.40
N MET A 17 -9.51 -1.99 1.07
CA MET A 17 -10.13 -3.19 1.64
C MET A 17 -9.62 -3.53 3.05
N ARG A 18 -8.36 -3.22 3.37
CA ARG A 18 -7.69 -3.70 4.59
C ARG A 18 -7.47 -2.61 5.65
N LEU A 19 -7.39 -1.33 5.27
CA LEU A 19 -7.25 -0.24 6.23
C LEU A 19 -8.61 0.12 6.87
N PRO A 20 -8.61 0.61 8.13
CA PRO A 20 -9.81 1.01 8.84
C PRO A 20 -10.71 1.96 8.04
N VAL A 21 -12.02 1.90 8.29
CA VAL A 21 -13.01 2.83 7.71
C VAL A 21 -12.87 4.26 8.25
N SER A 22 -12.20 4.43 9.39
CA SER A 22 -11.91 5.75 9.99
C SER A 22 -10.91 6.57 9.18
N TRP A 23 -10.09 5.92 8.35
CA TRP A 23 -9.15 6.61 7.48
C TRP A 23 -9.90 7.26 6.31
N SER A 24 -9.63 8.55 6.06
CA SER A 24 -10.20 9.20 4.90
C SER A 24 -9.63 8.61 3.61
N ASN A 25 -10.35 8.74 2.50
CA ASN A 25 -9.84 8.32 1.19
C ASN A 25 -8.52 9.03 0.84
N LYS A 26 -8.33 10.27 1.32
CA LYS A 26 -7.09 11.01 1.15
C LYS A 26 -5.94 10.37 1.92
N ASP A 27 -6.14 10.01 3.19
CA ASP A 27 -5.09 9.38 4.01
C ASP A 27 -4.67 8.02 3.44
N LYS A 28 -5.63 7.24 2.94
CA LYS A 28 -5.35 5.95 2.26
C LYS A 28 -4.52 6.16 1.00
N VAL A 29 -4.82 7.20 0.22
CA VAL A 29 -4.06 7.57 -0.98
C VAL A 29 -2.65 8.02 -0.61
N ASP A 30 -2.51 8.89 0.37
CA ASP A 30 -1.22 9.45 0.79
C ASP A 30 -0.31 8.33 1.37
N HIS A 31 -0.87 7.39 2.14
CA HIS A 31 -0.16 6.20 2.63
C HIS A 31 0.32 5.28 1.50
N VAL A 32 -0.53 5.03 0.50
CA VAL A 32 -0.16 4.22 -0.67
C VAL A 32 0.95 4.90 -1.46
N ASP A 33 0.86 6.21 -1.67
CA ASP A 33 1.88 6.96 -2.40
C ASP A 33 3.21 6.99 -1.63
N ALA A 34 3.19 7.06 -0.30
CA ALA A 34 4.37 6.87 0.54
C ALA A 34 4.97 5.45 0.45
N ALA A 35 4.13 4.42 0.41
CA ALA A 35 4.59 3.03 0.26
C ALA A 35 5.22 2.78 -1.13
N ILE A 36 4.65 3.37 -2.19
CA ILE A 36 5.24 3.34 -3.54
C ILE A 36 6.64 3.98 -3.50
N ALA A 37 6.78 5.10 -2.78
CA ALA A 37 8.04 5.80 -2.68
C ALA A 37 9.11 5.04 -1.91
N ALA A 38 8.75 4.48 -0.75
CA ALA A 38 9.64 3.66 0.06
C ALA A 38 10.17 2.42 -0.70
N LEU A 39 9.41 1.92 -1.68
CA LEU A 39 9.75 0.73 -2.47
C LEU A 39 10.42 1.07 -3.82
N GLY A 40 10.66 2.35 -4.12
CA GLY A 40 11.25 2.78 -5.39
C GLY A 40 10.42 2.32 -6.60
N LEU A 41 9.11 2.53 -6.53
CA LEU A 41 8.13 2.12 -7.55
C LEU A 41 7.51 3.32 -8.29
N GLU A 42 7.95 4.55 -8.03
CA GLU A 42 7.39 5.79 -8.60
C GLU A 42 7.41 5.78 -10.12
N SER A 43 8.53 5.36 -10.71
CA SER A 43 8.70 5.33 -12.17
C SER A 43 7.74 4.35 -12.86
N VAL A 44 7.17 3.40 -12.11
CA VAL A 44 6.24 2.38 -12.61
C VAL A 44 4.86 2.46 -11.95
N ARG A 45 4.56 3.52 -11.20
CA ARG A 45 3.30 3.63 -10.45
C ARG A 45 2.05 3.55 -11.35
N HIS A 46 2.16 4.03 -12.58
CA HIS A 46 1.10 4.02 -13.60
C HIS A 46 1.26 2.88 -14.62
N SER A 47 2.31 2.05 -14.50
CA SER A 47 2.49 0.89 -15.36
C SER A 47 1.57 -0.24 -14.92
N ARG A 48 0.99 -0.96 -15.89
CA ARG A 48 0.23 -2.18 -15.63
C ARG A 48 1.14 -3.27 -15.06
N ILE A 49 0.61 -4.07 -14.14
CA ILE A 49 1.30 -5.25 -13.60
C ILE A 49 1.67 -6.23 -14.72
N GLY A 50 0.76 -6.40 -15.68
CA GLY A 50 0.89 -7.35 -16.78
C GLY A 50 0.85 -8.81 -16.31
N ASN A 51 0.99 -9.72 -17.26
CA ASN A 51 1.02 -11.17 -17.02
C ASN A 51 2.04 -11.83 -17.97
N ILE A 52 1.90 -13.12 -18.25
CA ILE A 52 2.81 -13.86 -19.14
C ILE A 52 2.56 -13.50 -20.61
N LEU A 53 1.33 -13.12 -20.97
CA LEU A 53 0.89 -12.80 -22.33
C LEU A 53 1.10 -11.32 -22.66
N GLU A 54 0.88 -10.43 -21.68
CA GLU A 54 1.06 -8.98 -21.79
C GLU A 54 2.20 -8.51 -20.88
N ARG A 55 3.27 -8.01 -21.50
CA ARG A 55 4.43 -7.50 -20.77
C ARG A 55 4.05 -6.27 -19.95
N GLY A 56 4.19 -6.36 -18.64
CA GLY A 56 4.04 -5.25 -17.70
C GLY A 56 5.36 -4.92 -17.02
N ILE A 57 5.32 -4.78 -15.70
CA ILE A 57 6.51 -4.54 -14.86
C ILE A 57 7.51 -5.70 -14.86
N SER A 58 8.76 -5.42 -14.53
CA SER A 58 9.82 -6.41 -14.39
C SER A 58 9.58 -7.35 -13.20
N GLY A 59 10.24 -8.52 -13.19
CA GLY A 59 10.13 -9.47 -12.08
C GLY A 59 10.55 -8.89 -10.73
N GLY A 60 11.62 -8.08 -10.71
CA GLY A 60 12.07 -7.38 -9.50
C GLY A 60 11.05 -6.34 -9.01
N GLN A 61 10.45 -5.57 -9.93
CA GLN A 61 9.37 -4.64 -9.60
C GLN A 61 8.16 -5.40 -9.05
N ARG A 62 7.76 -6.52 -9.66
CA ARG A 62 6.66 -7.35 -9.19
C ARG A 62 6.87 -7.88 -7.78
N LYS A 63 8.11 -8.27 -7.43
CA LYS A 63 8.47 -8.65 -6.06
C LYS A 63 8.28 -7.49 -5.07
N ARG A 64 8.69 -6.27 -5.43
CA ARG A 64 8.46 -5.08 -4.60
C ARG A 64 6.99 -4.70 -4.51
N VAL A 65 6.21 -4.83 -5.57
CA VAL A 65 4.75 -4.61 -5.54
C VAL A 65 4.08 -5.58 -4.56
N ASN A 66 4.46 -6.85 -4.54
CA ASN A 66 3.94 -7.81 -3.55
C ASN A 66 4.22 -7.37 -2.11
N ILE A 67 5.42 -6.85 -1.84
CA ILE A 67 5.76 -6.29 -0.53
C ILE A 67 4.87 -5.07 -0.24
N GLY A 68 4.71 -4.17 -1.22
CA GLY A 68 3.88 -2.97 -1.11
C GLY A 68 2.40 -3.25 -0.89
N ILE A 69 1.87 -4.38 -1.38
CA ILE A 69 0.49 -4.81 -1.11
C ILE A 69 0.30 -5.02 0.40
N GLU A 70 1.22 -5.75 1.05
CA GLU A 70 1.16 -5.97 2.51
C GLU A 70 1.45 -4.69 3.29
N LEU A 71 2.38 -3.86 2.82
CA LEU A 71 2.71 -2.57 3.45
C LEU A 71 1.55 -1.56 3.38
N ALA A 72 0.84 -1.51 2.25
CA ALA A 72 -0.32 -0.65 2.04
C ALA A 72 -1.53 -1.07 2.89
N ALA A 73 -1.55 -2.32 3.34
CA ALA A 73 -2.59 -2.86 4.20
C ALA A 73 -2.22 -2.86 5.67
N ALA A 74 -0.93 -2.71 5.99
CA ALA A 74 -0.49 -2.54 7.33
C ALA A 74 -0.91 -1.15 7.82
N THR A 75 -1.70 -1.11 8.90
CA THR A 75 -1.85 0.06 9.75
C THR A 75 -0.56 0.25 10.55
N LEU A 76 0.56 0.43 9.87
CA LEU A 76 1.78 0.86 10.53
C LEU A 76 1.46 2.23 11.11
N SER A 77 1.30 2.29 12.43
CA SER A 77 1.22 3.50 13.21
C SER A 77 2.54 4.25 13.03
N VAL A 78 2.73 4.88 11.87
CA VAL A 78 3.85 5.78 11.58
C VAL A 78 3.52 7.08 12.27
N PHE A 79 3.83 7.03 13.54
CA PHE A 79 3.98 8.06 14.53
C PHE A 79 4.95 9.14 14.02
N LEU A 80 4.47 10.09 13.21
CA LEU A 80 5.22 11.31 12.89
C LEU A 80 4.24 12.46 12.60
N GLY A 81 3.75 13.09 13.68
CA GLY A 81 2.99 14.34 13.61
C GLY A 81 2.08 14.61 14.83
N GLU A 82 2.68 14.78 16.01
CA GLU A 82 2.10 15.34 17.26
C GLU A 82 1.15 14.49 18.15
N PRO A 83 1.22 14.69 19.49
CA PRO A 83 0.68 13.77 20.50
C PRO A 83 -0.81 14.02 20.78
N THR A 84 -1.45 13.03 21.39
CA THR A 84 -2.81 13.07 21.98
C THR A 84 -3.99 12.98 21.01
N SER A 85 -4.50 11.76 20.80
CA SER A 85 -5.74 11.34 21.46
C SER A 85 -5.98 9.84 21.24
N GLY A 86 -5.86 9.06 22.31
CA GLY A 86 -6.53 7.76 22.45
C GLY A 86 -5.97 6.60 21.62
N LEU A 87 -4.77 6.13 21.93
CA LEU A 87 -4.39 4.74 21.63
C LEU A 87 -4.70 3.85 22.83
N ASP A 88 -5.99 3.67 23.13
CA ASP A 88 -6.46 2.51 23.89
C ASP A 88 -6.50 1.33 22.92
N ALA A 89 -5.34 0.70 22.72
CA ALA A 89 -5.28 -0.65 22.16
C ALA A 89 -4.53 -1.53 23.16
N VAL A 90 -5.27 -1.93 24.20
CA VAL A 90 -4.91 -3.02 25.09
C VAL A 90 -4.67 -4.27 24.24
N PHE A 91 -3.42 -4.72 24.16
CA PHE A 91 -3.12 -6.10 23.80
C PHE A 91 -2.96 -6.89 25.11
N PRO A 92 -3.89 -7.79 25.47
CA PRO A 92 -3.64 -8.72 26.54
C PRO A 92 -2.74 -9.82 25.98
N ILE A 93 -1.49 -9.84 26.43
CA ILE A 93 -0.70 -11.06 26.44
C ILE A 93 -0.61 -11.46 27.91
N ILE A 94 -1.50 -12.38 28.30
CA ILE A 94 -1.32 -13.27 29.44
C ILE A 94 -1.19 -14.66 28.85
#